data_AF-A0A2D8RAS3-F1
#
_entry.id   AF-A0A2D8RAS3-F1
#
_cell.length_a   1.000
_cell.length_b   1.000
_cell.length_c   1.000
_cell.angle_alpha   90.00
_cell.angle_beta   90.00
_cell.angle_gamma   90.00
#
_symmetry.space_group_name_H-M   'P 1'
#
loop_
_entity.id
_entity.type
_entity.pdbx_description
1 polymer ?
#
loop_
_entity_poly.entity_id
_entity_poly.type
_entity_poly.pdbx_seq_one_letter_code
_entity_poly.pdbx_strand_id
1 'polypeptide(L)'
;MTFPVDKPDGVTMNETTGADKRPDWSQIETVLLDMDGTLLDLNYDNHFWMEHLPLRYAQIHQQEQAEARRHVTALIQAQRGTLNWYCLDYWSRTLNVDITSLKREVGHLIQYRPGTEHLLQFLKTHAASAYIVTNAHRAGLEIKLAAVGLHQYFDSDRIISSHDYGEPKESAGFWSQLQQTLDFRNEHTMFIDDNDQVLEAAARHGIAYLYGIAQPDSQGEVSGEPYIRIYRRGQSSPSDAQLVPMLTDLGDLVP
;
A
#
# COMPACT_ATOMS: atom_id res chain seq x y z
N MET A 1 -38.72 43.97 5.10
CA MET A 1 -38.46 43.45 3.75
C MET A 1 -37.38 42.39 3.89
N THR A 2 -37.73 41.18 3.45
CA THR A 2 -36.88 40.01 3.15
C THR A 2 -35.67 40.41 2.27
N PHE A 3 -34.55 39.68 2.24
CA PHE A 3 -34.43 38.24 1.97
C PHE A 3 -33.24 37.57 2.71
N PRO A 4 -33.37 36.29 3.10
CA PRO A 4 -32.23 35.45 3.44
C PRO A 4 -31.57 34.93 2.15
N VAL A 5 -30.24 34.78 2.18
CA VAL A 5 -29.47 34.12 1.12
C VAL A 5 -29.36 32.64 1.47
N ASP A 6 -29.90 31.80 0.59
CA ASP A 6 -29.74 30.34 0.63
C ASP A 6 -28.26 29.96 0.65
N LYS A 7 -27.87 29.12 1.61
CA LYS A 7 -26.68 28.29 1.50
C LYS A 7 -27.09 27.01 0.79
N PRO A 8 -26.35 26.57 -0.26
CA PRO A 8 -26.66 25.31 -0.91
C PRO A 8 -26.43 24.16 0.07
N ASP A 9 -27.32 23.18 -0.04
CA ASP A 9 -27.52 22.05 0.85
C ASP A 9 -26.20 21.40 1.29
N GLY A 10 -25.90 21.53 2.58
CA GLY A 10 -24.99 20.61 3.23
C GLY A 10 -25.65 19.24 3.21
N VAL A 11 -25.08 18.30 2.47
CA VAL A 11 -25.41 16.88 2.59
C VAL A 11 -25.09 16.48 4.03
N THR A 12 -26.10 16.49 4.89
CA THR A 12 -26.06 15.86 6.20
C THR A 12 -26.04 14.36 5.96
N MET A 13 -24.84 13.78 5.96
CA MET A 13 -24.68 12.34 6.10
C MET A 13 -25.17 11.97 7.50
N ASN A 14 -26.29 11.25 7.54
CA ASN A 14 -26.91 10.72 8.75
C ASN A 14 -25.86 10.08 9.66
N GLU A 15 -25.89 10.47 10.94
CA GLU A 15 -25.33 9.68 12.04
C GLU A 15 -26.00 8.30 12.01
N THR A 16 -25.35 7.34 11.36
CA THR A 16 -25.84 5.97 11.28
C THR A 16 -25.40 5.23 12.53
N THR A 17 -26.24 5.30 13.56
CA THR A 17 -26.22 4.38 14.68
C THR A 17 -26.45 2.96 14.16
N GLY A 18 -25.40 2.13 14.13
CA GLY A 18 -25.48 0.69 13.89
C GLY A 18 -25.56 0.22 12.42
N ALA A 19 -25.16 1.04 11.45
CA ALA A 19 -25.04 0.59 10.06
C ALA A 19 -23.83 -0.33 9.87
N ASP A 20 -23.98 -1.31 8.97
CA ASP A 20 -22.89 -2.15 8.50
C ASP A 20 -21.68 -1.28 8.15
N LYS A 21 -20.57 -1.53 8.82
CA LYS A 21 -19.34 -0.72 8.72
C LYS A 21 -18.55 -1.01 7.46
N ARG A 22 -19.05 -1.93 6.62
CA ARG A 22 -18.51 -2.30 5.33
C ARG A 22 -18.64 -1.18 4.31
N PRO A 23 -17.77 -1.13 3.29
CA PRO A 23 -17.91 -0.21 2.18
C PRO A 23 -19.24 -0.41 1.44
N ASP A 24 -19.88 0.69 1.06
CA ASP A 24 -20.94 0.64 0.06
C ASP A 24 -20.33 0.46 -1.32
N TRP A 25 -20.14 -0.80 -1.71
CA TRP A 25 -19.58 -1.19 -3.01
C TRP A 25 -20.36 -0.68 -4.22
N SER A 26 -21.63 -0.26 -4.05
CA SER A 26 -22.40 0.35 -5.14
C SER A 26 -21.89 1.74 -5.56
N GLN A 27 -21.12 2.41 -4.70
CA GLN A 27 -20.54 3.72 -4.95
C GLN A 27 -19.09 3.65 -5.49
N ILE A 28 -18.49 2.47 -5.52
CA ILE A 28 -17.07 2.27 -5.84
C ILE A 28 -16.96 1.78 -7.29
N GLU A 29 -16.35 2.62 -8.13
CA GLU A 29 -16.10 2.33 -9.55
C GLU A 29 -14.66 1.84 -9.77
N THR A 30 -13.70 2.30 -8.95
CA THR A 30 -12.28 1.95 -9.06
C THR A 30 -11.71 1.53 -7.70
N VAL A 31 -10.88 0.48 -7.68
CA VAL A 31 -10.17 -0.01 -6.50
C VAL A 31 -8.68 -0.02 -6.80
N LEU A 32 -7.92 0.70 -6.00
CA LEU A 32 -6.46 0.73 -6.02
C LEU A 32 -5.98 -0.05 -4.79
N LEU A 33 -5.09 -1.00 -4.99
CA LEU A 33 -4.56 -1.86 -3.92
C LEU A 33 -3.05 -1.70 -3.87
N ASP A 34 -2.52 -1.30 -2.73
CA ASP A 34 -1.12 -1.56 -2.46
C ASP A 34 -0.84 -3.07 -2.35
N MET A 35 0.43 -3.45 -2.44
CA MET A 35 0.86 -4.85 -2.38
C MET A 35 1.49 -5.21 -1.03
N ASP A 36 2.52 -4.50 -0.59
CA ASP A 36 3.43 -4.94 0.46
C ASP A 36 2.97 -4.41 1.82
N GLY A 37 2.59 -5.27 2.75
CA GLY A 37 1.88 -4.87 3.96
C GLY A 37 0.38 -4.75 3.78
N THR A 38 -0.10 -4.81 2.53
CA THR A 38 -1.53 -4.74 2.20
C THR A 38 -2.09 -6.10 1.78
N LEU A 39 -1.74 -6.56 0.58
CA LEU A 39 -2.13 -7.89 0.06
C LEU A 39 -1.15 -8.97 0.54
N LEU A 40 0.13 -8.64 0.62
CA LEU A 40 1.21 -9.53 1.02
C LEU A 40 1.74 -9.14 2.39
N ASP A 41 2.18 -10.13 3.16
CA ASP A 41 2.76 -9.92 4.47
C ASP A 41 4.09 -9.15 4.37
N LEU A 42 4.19 -8.02 5.07
CA LEU A 42 5.37 -7.14 5.02
C LEU A 42 6.61 -7.79 5.64
N ASN A 43 6.44 -8.87 6.42
CA ASN A 43 7.53 -9.63 7.02
C ASN A 43 8.62 -10.02 5.99
N TYR A 44 8.24 -10.36 4.76
CA TYR A 44 9.21 -10.69 3.71
C TYR A 44 10.21 -9.55 3.44
N ASP A 45 9.72 -8.33 3.23
CA ASP A 45 10.58 -7.18 2.95
C ASP A 45 11.33 -6.74 4.20
N ASN A 46 10.68 -6.72 5.36
CA ASN A 46 11.32 -6.33 6.62
C ASN A 46 12.46 -7.28 6.98
N HIS A 47 12.23 -8.60 6.93
CA HIS A 47 13.28 -9.60 7.16
C HIS A 47 14.43 -9.44 6.15
N PHE A 48 14.11 -9.25 4.86
CA PHE A 48 15.13 -9.06 3.84
C PHE A 48 16.03 -7.85 4.14
N TRP A 49 15.44 -6.68 4.38
CA TRP A 49 16.20 -5.44 4.53
C TRP A 49 16.93 -5.33 5.89
N MET A 50 16.32 -5.84 6.97
CA MET A 50 16.81 -5.62 8.33
C MET A 50 17.72 -6.73 8.86
N GLU A 51 17.58 -7.95 8.32
CA GLU A 51 18.31 -9.12 8.80
C GLU A 51 19.15 -9.75 7.69
N HIS A 52 18.52 -10.15 6.59
CA HIS A 52 19.18 -10.95 5.55
C HIS A 52 20.23 -10.15 4.80
N LEU A 53 19.89 -8.96 4.30
CA LEU A 53 20.81 -8.14 3.51
C LEU A 53 22.07 -7.73 4.31
N PRO A 54 21.98 -7.20 5.55
CA PRO A 54 23.17 -6.95 6.37
C PRO A 54 24.07 -8.17 6.56
N LEU A 55 23.48 -9.34 6.82
CA LEU A 55 24.23 -10.58 6.98
C LEU A 55 24.94 -10.98 5.69
N ARG A 56 24.24 -10.98 4.56
CA ARG A 56 24.81 -11.34 3.25
C ARG A 56 25.85 -10.33 2.80
N TYR A 57 25.64 -9.05 3.06
CA TYR A 57 26.63 -8.00 2.80
C TYR A 57 27.94 -8.26 3.56
N ALA A 58 27.86 -8.57 4.86
CA ALA A 58 29.04 -8.91 5.66
C ALA A 58 29.81 -10.11 5.08
N GLN A 59 29.09 -11.15 4.66
CA GLN A 59 29.68 -12.36 4.08
C GLN A 59 30.35 -12.09 2.73
N ILE A 60 29.67 -11.36 1.84
CA ILE A 60 30.16 -11.05 0.49
C ILE A 60 31.41 -10.16 0.55
N HIS A 61 31.40 -9.15 1.42
CA HIS A 61 32.49 -8.18 1.55
C HIS A 61 33.54 -8.55 2.60
N GLN A 62 33.40 -9.71 3.26
CA GLN A 62 34.29 -10.20 4.31
C GLN A 62 34.49 -9.19 5.45
N GLN A 63 33.39 -8.58 5.88
CA GLN A 63 33.34 -7.59 6.96
C GLN A 63 32.76 -8.18 8.25
N GLU A 64 33.03 -7.50 9.38
CA GLU A 64 32.39 -7.83 10.65
C GLU A 64 30.89 -7.53 10.57
N GLN A 65 30.07 -8.44 11.11
CA GLN A 65 28.62 -8.41 10.93
C GLN A 65 27.97 -7.17 11.57
N ALA A 66 28.40 -6.75 12.76
CA ALA A 66 27.85 -5.56 13.41
C ALA A 66 28.23 -4.28 12.66
N GLU A 67 29.43 -4.19 12.10
CA GLU A 67 29.85 -3.08 11.23
C GLU A 67 29.02 -3.02 9.93
N ALA A 68 28.90 -4.14 9.22
CA ALA A 68 28.07 -4.27 8.04
C ALA A 68 26.61 -3.84 8.32
N ARG A 69 26.04 -4.30 9.43
CA ARG A 69 24.68 -3.93 9.85
C ARG A 69 24.54 -2.43 10.07
N ARG A 70 25.45 -1.81 10.84
CA ARG A 70 25.43 -0.36 11.03
C ARG A 70 25.51 0.40 9.71
N HIS A 71 26.41 -0.03 8.81
CA HIS A 71 26.62 0.61 7.51
C HIS A 71 25.37 0.52 6.62
N VAL A 72 24.86 -0.69 6.38
CA VAL A 72 23.69 -0.92 5.53
C VAL A 72 22.46 -0.22 6.08
N THR A 73 22.20 -0.31 7.39
CA THR A 73 21.06 0.39 8.01
C THR A 73 21.17 1.91 7.84
N ALA A 74 22.36 2.50 8.01
CA ALA A 74 22.53 3.94 7.82
C ALA A 74 22.26 4.38 6.36
N LEU A 75 22.72 3.59 5.38
CA LEU A 75 22.45 3.85 3.97
C LEU A 75 20.96 3.78 3.66
N ILE A 76 20.28 2.73 4.14
CA ILE A 76 18.83 2.56 3.99
C ILE A 76 18.12 3.80 4.52
N GLN A 77 18.32 4.15 5.79
CA GLN A 77 17.66 5.30 6.43
C GLN A 77 17.88 6.62 5.68
N ALA A 78 19.05 6.83 5.08
CA ALA A 78 19.34 8.03 4.29
C ALA A 78 18.50 8.16 3.00
N GLN A 79 17.90 7.09 2.49
CA GLN A 79 17.05 7.10 1.30
C GLN A 79 15.55 7.15 1.63
N ARG A 80 15.15 7.18 2.91
CA ARG A 80 13.74 7.10 3.31
C ARG A 80 12.90 8.18 2.64
N GLY A 81 11.74 7.79 2.09
CA GLY A 81 10.83 8.70 1.39
C GLY A 81 11.27 9.08 -0.03
N THR A 82 12.36 8.50 -0.55
CA THR A 82 12.77 8.68 -1.95
C THR A 82 12.45 7.43 -2.76
N LEU A 83 12.34 7.55 -4.08
CA LEU A 83 12.14 6.38 -4.95
C LEU A 83 13.32 5.37 -4.86
N ASN A 84 14.53 5.84 -4.53
CA ASN A 84 15.69 4.97 -4.33
C ASN A 84 15.48 3.95 -3.21
N TRP A 85 14.69 4.29 -2.18
CA TRP A 85 14.36 3.37 -1.09
C TRP A 85 13.79 2.05 -1.63
N TYR A 86 12.94 2.13 -2.66
CA TYR A 86 12.26 0.97 -3.24
C TYR A 86 13.04 0.31 -4.39
N CYS A 87 14.11 0.96 -4.87
CA CYS A 87 14.79 0.63 -6.12
C CYS A 87 15.87 -0.45 -5.97
N LEU A 88 15.61 -1.67 -6.44
CA LEU A 88 16.60 -2.76 -6.33
C LEU A 88 17.88 -2.50 -7.14
N ASP A 89 17.80 -1.80 -8.28
CA ASP A 89 18.96 -1.45 -9.09
C ASP A 89 19.87 -0.44 -8.38
N TYR A 90 19.26 0.55 -7.71
CA TYR A 90 20.00 1.51 -6.89
C TYR A 90 20.77 0.79 -5.79
N TRP A 91 20.11 -0.12 -5.06
CA TRP A 91 20.75 -0.86 -3.98
C TRP A 91 21.82 -1.82 -4.48
N SER A 92 21.60 -2.45 -5.62
CA SER A 92 22.58 -3.37 -6.20
C SER A 92 23.87 -2.64 -6.58
N ARG A 93 23.75 -1.46 -7.17
CA ARG A 93 24.91 -0.59 -7.47
C ARG A 93 25.57 -0.05 -6.21
N THR A 94 24.79 0.45 -5.25
CA THR A 94 25.29 1.11 -4.03
C THR A 94 26.06 0.14 -3.15
N LEU A 95 25.55 -1.08 -2.99
CA LEU A 95 26.15 -2.09 -2.11
C LEU A 95 27.09 -3.04 -2.84
N ASN A 96 27.15 -2.98 -4.18
CA ASN A 96 27.84 -3.93 -5.04
C ASN A 96 27.44 -5.39 -4.72
N VAL A 97 26.13 -5.63 -4.69
CA VAL A 97 25.50 -6.92 -4.33
C VAL A 97 24.32 -7.16 -5.26
N ASP A 98 24.08 -8.40 -5.69
CA ASP A 98 22.86 -8.74 -6.45
C ASP A 98 21.65 -8.82 -5.52
N ILE A 99 20.95 -7.70 -5.35
CA ILE A 99 19.79 -7.58 -4.46
C ILE A 99 18.65 -8.48 -4.91
N THR A 100 18.40 -8.58 -6.22
CA THR A 100 17.32 -9.42 -6.76
C THR A 100 17.58 -10.90 -6.48
N SER A 101 18.82 -11.38 -6.63
CA SER A 101 19.17 -12.76 -6.25
C SER A 101 19.02 -12.99 -4.75
N LEU A 102 19.50 -12.08 -3.90
CA LEU A 102 19.36 -12.24 -2.45
C LEU A 102 17.90 -12.23 -2.00
N LYS A 103 17.03 -11.43 -2.65
CA LYS A 103 15.59 -11.42 -2.38
C LYS A 103 14.92 -12.77 -2.67
N ARG A 104 15.43 -13.56 -3.63
CA ARG A 104 14.93 -14.91 -3.90
C ARG A 104 15.32 -15.92 -2.81
N GLU A 105 16.45 -15.73 -2.13
CA GLU A 105 16.90 -16.63 -1.05
C GLU A 105 15.89 -16.72 0.10
N VAL A 106 15.18 -15.62 0.37
CA VAL A 106 14.14 -15.53 1.41
C VAL A 106 12.71 -15.51 0.85
N GLY A 107 12.53 -15.88 -0.43
CA GLY A 107 11.22 -15.85 -1.12
C GLY A 107 10.16 -16.77 -0.51
N HIS A 108 10.58 -17.75 0.31
CA HIS A 108 9.66 -18.64 1.05
C HIS A 108 8.84 -17.92 2.13
N LEU A 109 9.18 -16.67 2.47
CA LEU A 109 8.41 -15.83 3.39
C LEU A 109 7.28 -15.05 2.70
N ILE A 110 7.21 -15.06 1.36
CA ILE A 110 6.19 -14.33 0.61
C ILE A 110 4.87 -15.10 0.75
N GLN A 111 3.88 -14.46 1.35
CA GLN A 111 2.56 -15.01 1.58
C GLN A 111 1.49 -13.93 1.56
N TYR A 112 0.25 -14.32 1.27
CA TYR A 112 -0.90 -13.44 1.41
C TYR A 112 -1.17 -13.07 2.87
N ARG A 113 -1.65 -11.86 3.10
CA ARG A 113 -2.28 -11.49 4.37
C ARG A 113 -3.67 -12.12 4.48
N PRO A 114 -4.18 -12.35 5.71
CA PRO A 114 -5.55 -12.81 5.92
C PRO A 114 -6.59 -11.98 5.17
N GLY A 115 -7.62 -12.65 4.63
CA GLY A 115 -8.69 -12.01 3.87
C GLY A 115 -8.34 -11.57 2.45
N THR A 116 -7.06 -11.56 2.07
CA THR A 116 -6.63 -11.09 0.73
C THR A 116 -7.27 -11.88 -0.40
N GLU A 117 -7.17 -13.20 -0.38
CA GLU A 117 -7.73 -14.03 -1.46
C GLU A 117 -9.24 -13.88 -1.57
N HIS A 118 -9.94 -13.66 -0.45
CA HIS A 118 -11.37 -13.42 -0.42
C HIS A 118 -11.73 -12.09 -1.11
N LEU A 119 -11.02 -11.01 -0.76
CA LEU A 119 -11.17 -9.72 -1.42
C LEU A 119 -10.88 -9.81 -2.93
N LEU A 120 -9.77 -10.44 -3.31
CA LEU A 120 -9.38 -10.56 -4.72
C LEU A 120 -10.40 -11.38 -5.52
N GLN A 121 -10.94 -12.45 -4.93
CA GLN A 121 -11.98 -13.26 -5.57
C GLN A 121 -13.29 -12.48 -5.77
N PHE A 122 -13.67 -11.66 -4.78
CA PHE A 122 -14.82 -10.77 -4.90
C PHE A 122 -14.61 -9.74 -6.04
N LEU A 123 -13.45 -9.08 -6.06
CA LEU A 123 -13.11 -8.06 -7.07
C LEU A 123 -13.10 -8.59 -8.50
N LYS A 124 -12.75 -9.87 -8.71
CA LYS A 124 -12.84 -10.51 -10.05
C LYS A 124 -14.26 -10.53 -10.62
N THR A 125 -15.27 -10.60 -9.76
CA THR A 125 -16.68 -10.69 -10.17
C THR A 125 -17.43 -9.39 -9.99
N HIS A 126 -16.85 -8.44 -9.26
CA HIS A 126 -17.44 -7.12 -9.03
C HIS A 126 -17.32 -6.23 -10.27
N ALA A 127 -18.20 -5.24 -10.39
CA ALA A 127 -18.19 -4.30 -11.52
C ALA A 127 -17.07 -3.26 -11.45
N ALA A 128 -16.42 -3.12 -10.29
CA ALA A 128 -15.36 -2.14 -10.07
C ALA A 128 -14.07 -2.54 -10.80
N SER A 129 -13.38 -1.57 -11.38
CA SER A 129 -12.06 -1.80 -11.98
C SER A 129 -10.99 -1.81 -10.88
N ALA A 130 -10.33 -2.95 -10.68
CA ALA A 130 -9.31 -3.11 -9.65
C ALA A 130 -7.90 -3.10 -10.25
N TYR A 131 -6.98 -2.40 -9.57
CA TYR A 131 -5.58 -2.24 -9.96
C TYR A 131 -4.67 -2.45 -8.74
N ILE A 132 -3.50 -3.05 -8.97
CA ILE A 132 -2.40 -3.03 -8.01
C ILE A 132 -1.55 -1.79 -8.29
N VAL A 133 -1.24 -1.04 -7.24
CA VAL A 133 -0.51 0.22 -7.29
C VAL A 133 0.55 0.23 -6.20
N THR A 134 1.80 -0.08 -6.56
CA THR A 134 2.89 -0.35 -5.61
C THR A 134 4.10 0.55 -5.81
N ASN A 135 4.80 0.87 -4.72
CA ASN A 135 6.12 1.49 -4.81
C ASN A 135 7.22 0.47 -5.20
N ALA A 136 6.94 -0.83 -5.21
CA ALA A 136 7.93 -1.87 -5.45
C ALA A 136 8.53 -1.78 -6.87
N HIS A 137 9.86 -1.93 -6.95
CA HIS A 137 10.58 -2.07 -8.21
C HIS A 137 10.15 -3.33 -8.98
N ARG A 138 10.09 -3.25 -10.32
CA ARG A 138 9.57 -4.31 -11.19
C ARG A 138 10.22 -5.68 -10.92
N ALA A 139 11.54 -5.74 -10.78
CA ALA A 139 12.23 -7.01 -10.47
C ALA A 139 11.82 -7.63 -9.12
N GLY A 140 11.48 -6.82 -8.11
CA GLY A 140 10.98 -7.31 -6.82
C GLY A 140 9.53 -7.74 -6.89
N LEU A 141 8.71 -7.00 -7.66
CA LEU A 141 7.32 -7.33 -7.96
C LEU A 141 7.23 -8.71 -8.62
N GLU A 142 8.01 -9.00 -9.66
CA GLU A 142 7.99 -10.29 -10.36
C GLU A 142 8.27 -11.49 -9.44
N ILE A 143 9.17 -11.34 -8.46
CA ILE A 143 9.45 -12.38 -7.47
C ILE A 143 8.18 -12.70 -6.66
N LYS A 144 7.44 -11.66 -6.24
CA LYS A 144 6.24 -11.78 -5.42
C LYS A 144 5.07 -12.35 -6.22
N LEU A 145 4.84 -11.84 -7.43
CA LEU A 145 3.77 -12.32 -8.31
C LEU A 145 3.91 -13.82 -8.60
N ALA A 146 5.15 -14.27 -8.86
CA ALA A 146 5.43 -15.69 -9.09
C ALA A 146 5.20 -16.56 -7.84
N ALA A 147 5.53 -16.05 -6.65
CA ALA A 147 5.42 -16.80 -5.39
C ALA A 147 3.96 -17.07 -4.99
N VAL A 148 3.06 -16.10 -5.20
CA VAL A 148 1.65 -16.19 -4.74
C VAL A 148 0.64 -16.36 -5.86
N GLY A 149 1.10 -16.47 -7.11
CA GLY A 149 0.24 -16.68 -8.27
C GLY A 149 -0.75 -15.53 -8.52
N LEU A 150 -0.38 -14.28 -8.18
CA LEU A 150 -1.29 -13.13 -8.22
C LEU A 150 -1.84 -12.81 -9.62
N HIS A 151 -1.13 -13.26 -10.67
CA HIS A 151 -1.58 -13.19 -12.07
C HIS A 151 -2.92 -13.88 -12.35
N GLN A 152 -3.40 -14.76 -11.46
CA GLN A 152 -4.74 -15.33 -11.59
C GLN A 152 -5.87 -14.32 -11.27
N TYR A 153 -5.54 -13.20 -10.62
CA TYR A 153 -6.49 -12.15 -10.22
C TYR A 153 -6.36 -10.88 -11.06
N PHE A 154 -5.15 -10.54 -11.52
CA PHE A 154 -4.88 -9.34 -12.30
C PHE A 154 -4.11 -9.66 -13.58
N ASP A 155 -4.62 -9.12 -14.69
CA ASP A 155 -3.85 -8.99 -15.92
C ASP A 155 -2.65 -8.05 -15.70
N SER A 156 -1.60 -8.20 -16.52
CA SER A 156 -0.34 -7.48 -16.33
C SER A 156 -0.47 -5.96 -16.49
N ASP A 157 -1.44 -5.49 -17.28
CA ASP A 157 -1.76 -4.07 -17.48
C ASP A 157 -2.46 -3.44 -16.27
N ARG A 158 -2.91 -4.24 -15.30
CA ARG A 158 -3.53 -3.79 -14.04
C ARG A 158 -2.55 -3.72 -12.87
N ILE A 159 -1.27 -3.95 -13.10
CA ILE A 159 -0.23 -3.94 -12.06
C ILE A 159 0.77 -2.81 -12.34
N ILE A 160 0.68 -1.76 -11.54
CA ILE A 160 1.36 -0.48 -11.76
C ILE A 160 2.44 -0.29 -10.70
N SER A 161 3.66 -0.06 -11.17
CA SER A 161 4.77 0.32 -10.30
C SER A 161 4.98 1.82 -10.35
N SER A 162 5.25 2.45 -9.20
CA SER A 162 5.67 3.85 -9.11
C SER A 162 6.89 4.18 -9.97
N HIS A 163 7.73 3.18 -10.23
CA HIS A 163 8.86 3.29 -11.14
C HIS A 163 8.49 3.62 -12.58
N ASP A 164 7.27 3.28 -13.02
CA ASP A 164 6.77 3.62 -14.35
C ASP A 164 6.54 5.14 -14.52
N TYR A 165 6.35 5.85 -13.40
CA TYR A 165 6.13 7.30 -13.35
C TYR A 165 7.33 8.09 -12.80
N GLY A 166 8.37 7.40 -12.32
CA GLY A 166 9.55 8.03 -11.73
C GLY A 166 9.32 8.76 -10.41
N GLU A 167 8.15 8.59 -9.80
CA GLU A 167 7.77 9.23 -8.53
C GLU A 167 7.13 8.22 -7.58
N PRO A 168 7.46 8.24 -6.27
CA PRO A 168 6.84 7.36 -5.30
C PRO A 168 5.42 7.84 -4.96
N LYS A 169 4.59 6.94 -4.42
CA LYS A 169 3.18 7.22 -4.06
C LYS A 169 2.99 8.36 -3.06
N GLU A 170 4.00 8.71 -2.28
CA GLU A 170 4.00 9.86 -1.37
C GLU A 170 3.97 11.21 -2.11
N SER A 171 4.41 11.23 -3.38
CA SER A 171 4.44 12.43 -4.22
C SER A 171 3.09 12.71 -4.87
N ALA A 172 2.74 13.99 -5.00
CA ALA A 172 1.52 14.42 -5.71
C ALA A 172 1.58 14.13 -7.23
N GLY A 173 2.78 14.13 -7.82
CA GLY A 173 2.94 13.87 -9.25
C GLY A 173 2.65 12.42 -9.62
N PHE A 174 2.90 11.46 -8.72
CA PHE A 174 2.47 10.08 -8.88
C PHE A 174 0.95 9.97 -9.11
N TRP A 175 0.16 10.56 -8.21
CA TRP A 175 -1.30 10.48 -8.27
C TRP A 175 -1.90 11.17 -9.50
N SER A 176 -1.31 12.30 -9.90
CA SER A 176 -1.71 13.02 -11.11
C SER A 176 -1.48 12.18 -12.37
N GLN A 177 -0.32 11.51 -12.48
CA GLN A 177 -0.01 10.63 -13.62
C GLN A 177 -0.85 9.36 -13.62
N LEU A 178 -1.06 8.75 -12.45
CA LEU A 178 -1.88 7.56 -12.31
C LEU A 178 -3.33 7.84 -12.73
N GLN A 179 -3.92 8.93 -12.27
CA GLN A 179 -5.28 9.32 -12.62
C GLN A 179 -5.41 9.61 -14.12
N GLN A 180 -4.42 10.27 -14.73
CA GLN A 180 -4.43 10.49 -16.18
C GLN A 180 -4.35 9.17 -16.97
N THR A 181 -3.59 8.20 -16.47
CA THR A 181 -3.38 6.91 -17.14
C THR A 181 -4.61 6.01 -17.05
N LEU A 182 -5.27 6.00 -15.90
CA LEU A 182 -6.41 5.12 -15.60
C LEU A 182 -7.78 5.78 -15.79
N ASP A 183 -7.83 7.09 -15.95
CA ASP A 183 -9.05 7.90 -16.10
C ASP A 183 -10.10 7.65 -15.00
N PHE A 184 -9.66 7.51 -13.74
CA PHE A 184 -10.56 7.25 -12.62
C PHE A 184 -11.09 8.54 -11.97
N ARG A 185 -12.28 8.41 -11.36
CA ARG A 185 -12.94 9.46 -10.57
C ARG A 185 -12.62 9.31 -9.09
N ASN A 186 -11.95 10.32 -8.54
CA ASN A 186 -11.56 10.37 -7.13
C ASN A 186 -12.73 10.09 -6.17
N GLU A 187 -13.92 10.61 -6.46
CA GLU A 187 -15.13 10.48 -5.65
C GLU A 187 -15.67 9.04 -5.57
N HIS A 188 -15.27 8.17 -6.50
CA HIS A 188 -15.72 6.78 -6.62
C HIS A 188 -14.54 5.79 -6.58
N THR A 189 -13.41 6.25 -6.05
CA THR A 189 -12.19 5.45 -5.96
C THR A 189 -11.93 5.03 -4.52
N MET A 190 -11.73 3.74 -4.34
CA MET A 190 -11.18 3.14 -3.14
C MET A 190 -9.69 2.93 -3.27
N PHE A 191 -8.94 3.23 -2.22
CA PHE A 191 -7.53 2.92 -2.10
C PHE A 191 -7.21 2.30 -0.74
N ILE A 192 -6.50 1.17 -0.77
CA ILE A 192 -6.06 0.43 0.40
C ILE A 192 -4.53 0.40 0.44
N ASP A 193 -3.94 0.84 1.55
CA ASP A 193 -2.49 0.94 1.72
C ASP A 193 -2.11 0.83 3.20
N ASP A 194 -0.92 0.32 3.52
CA ASP A 194 -0.42 0.22 4.89
C ASP A 194 0.34 1.48 5.35
N ASN A 195 0.75 2.35 4.43
CA ASN A 195 1.56 3.52 4.69
C ASN A 195 0.69 4.79 4.82
N ASP A 196 0.61 5.31 6.05
CA ASP A 196 -0.15 6.52 6.37
C ASP A 196 0.24 7.75 5.54
N GLN A 197 1.51 7.91 5.15
CA GLN A 197 1.95 9.04 4.33
C GLN A 197 1.42 8.94 2.90
N VAL A 198 1.30 7.71 2.39
CA VAL A 198 0.74 7.43 1.08
C VAL A 198 -0.78 7.63 1.10
N LEU A 199 -1.46 7.19 2.16
CA LEU A 199 -2.89 7.48 2.36
C LEU A 199 -3.17 8.99 2.48
N GLU A 200 -2.32 9.73 3.20
CA GLU A 200 -2.44 11.18 3.29
C GLU A 200 -2.21 11.86 1.92
N ALA A 201 -1.27 11.37 1.12
CA ALA A 201 -1.07 11.85 -0.25
C ALA A 201 -2.30 11.60 -1.14
N ALA A 202 -2.87 10.40 -1.07
CA ALA A 202 -4.12 10.03 -1.76
C ALA A 202 -5.31 10.91 -1.32
N ALA A 203 -5.41 11.18 -0.01
CA ALA A 203 -6.43 12.06 0.55
C ALA A 203 -6.32 13.49 0.02
N ARG A 204 -5.09 14.04 0.01
CA ARG A 204 -4.79 15.37 -0.56
C ARG A 204 -5.09 15.43 -2.05
N HIS A 205 -4.92 14.33 -2.78
CA HIS A 205 -5.30 14.22 -4.20
C HIS A 205 -6.82 14.18 -4.40
N GLY A 206 -7.57 13.73 -3.40
CA GLY A 206 -9.03 13.77 -3.36
C GLY A 206 -9.72 12.41 -3.40
N ILE A 207 -8.98 11.29 -3.32
CA ILE A 207 -9.56 9.94 -3.30
C ILE A 207 -10.50 9.80 -2.10
N ALA A 208 -11.74 9.34 -2.35
CA ALA A 208 -12.82 9.39 -1.37
C ALA A 208 -12.81 8.25 -0.35
N TYR A 209 -12.40 7.05 -0.75
CA TYR A 209 -12.53 5.84 0.07
C TYR A 209 -11.13 5.32 0.41
N LEU A 210 -10.59 5.76 1.54
CA LEU A 210 -9.24 5.39 1.98
C LEU A 210 -9.31 4.39 3.12
N TYR A 211 -8.47 3.35 3.06
CA TYR A 211 -8.47 2.20 3.95
C TYR A 211 -7.03 1.86 4.37
N GLY A 212 -6.71 2.03 5.65
CA GLY A 212 -5.40 1.69 6.21
C GLY A 212 -5.26 0.24 6.69
N ILE A 213 -4.03 -0.28 6.78
CA ILE A 213 -3.71 -1.57 7.40
C ILE A 213 -2.96 -1.38 8.72
N ALA A 214 -3.55 -1.82 9.83
CA ALA A 214 -2.97 -1.61 11.17
C ALA A 214 -1.79 -2.55 11.51
N GLN A 215 -1.80 -3.76 10.94
CA GLN A 215 -0.74 -4.75 11.10
C GLN A 215 -0.29 -5.26 9.71
N PRO A 216 0.63 -4.52 9.05
CA PRO A 216 1.16 -4.94 7.75
C PRO A 216 2.15 -6.10 7.86
N ASP A 217 2.92 -6.16 8.94
CA ASP A 217 3.90 -7.22 9.23
C ASP A 217 3.33 -8.18 10.29
N SER A 218 3.15 -9.44 9.93
CA SER A 218 2.63 -10.47 10.85
C SER A 218 3.56 -10.79 12.02
N GLN A 219 4.86 -10.51 11.88
CA GLN A 219 5.88 -10.68 12.92
C GLN A 219 6.20 -9.37 13.64
N GLY A 220 5.70 -8.24 13.12
CA GLY A 220 5.87 -6.92 13.69
C GLY A 220 4.89 -6.61 14.84
N GLU A 221 5.18 -5.52 15.55
CA GLU A 221 4.26 -4.96 16.52
C GLU A 221 3.00 -4.42 15.83
N VAL A 222 1.84 -4.60 16.44
CA VAL A 222 0.59 -4.01 15.96
C VAL A 222 0.64 -2.50 16.19
N SER A 223 0.60 -1.72 15.10
CA SER A 223 0.61 -0.26 15.18
C SER A 223 -0.78 0.27 15.56
N GLY A 224 -1.04 0.37 16.86
CA GLY A 224 -2.33 0.84 17.40
C GLY A 224 -3.40 -0.24 17.42
N GLU A 225 -4.67 0.17 17.33
CA GLU A 225 -5.83 -0.73 17.36
C GLU A 225 -6.13 -1.32 15.96
N PRO A 226 -6.60 -2.57 15.85
CA PRO A 226 -6.52 -3.38 14.64
C PRO A 226 -7.61 -3.04 13.62
N TYR A 227 -7.54 -1.89 12.94
CA TYR A 227 -8.64 -1.49 12.06
C TYR A 227 -8.23 -0.79 10.78
N ILE A 228 -9.09 -1.01 9.79
CA ILE A 228 -9.26 -0.16 8.63
C ILE A 228 -9.57 1.28 9.07
N ARG A 229 -8.75 2.22 8.60
CA ARG A 229 -8.91 3.66 8.82
C ARG A 229 -9.67 4.29 7.68
N ILE A 230 -10.80 4.97 7.97
CA ILE A 230 -11.56 5.71 6.95
C ILE A 230 -11.25 7.22 7.07
N TYR A 231 -10.90 7.83 5.94
CA TYR A 231 -10.72 9.27 5.81
C TYR A 231 -11.98 9.89 5.17
N ARG A 232 -12.60 10.88 5.81
CA ARG A 232 -13.77 11.60 5.25
C ARG A 232 -13.33 12.78 4.40
N ARG A 233 -14.11 13.11 3.37
CA ARG A 233 -13.90 14.28 2.49
C ARG A 233 -13.73 15.55 3.33
N GLY A 234 -12.57 16.20 3.20
CA GLY A 234 -12.21 17.43 3.93
C GLY A 234 -11.40 17.24 5.21
N GLN A 235 -11.11 16.00 5.60
CA GLN A 235 -10.23 15.67 6.72
C GLN A 235 -8.97 14.97 6.18
N SER A 236 -7.83 15.66 6.24
CA SER A 236 -6.58 15.23 5.62
C SER A 236 -5.52 14.76 6.62
N SER A 237 -5.87 14.59 7.90
CA SER A 237 -4.92 14.18 8.94
C SER A 237 -5.19 12.75 9.42
N PRO A 238 -4.14 11.94 9.67
CA PRO A 238 -4.27 10.66 10.37
C PRO A 238 -4.98 10.76 11.73
N SER A 239 -4.94 11.93 12.39
CA SER A 239 -5.66 12.18 13.64
C SER A 239 -7.19 12.18 13.49
N ASP A 240 -7.67 12.40 12.28
CA ASP A 240 -9.09 12.54 11.98
C ASP A 240 -9.70 11.24 11.44
N ALA A 241 -8.86 10.22 11.22
CA ALA A 241 -9.29 8.92 10.75
C ALA A 241 -10.20 8.24 11.79
N GLN A 242 -11.34 7.73 11.34
CA GLN A 242 -12.20 6.90 12.17
C GLN A 242 -11.74 5.44 12.06
N LEU A 243 -11.42 4.85 13.22
CA LEU A 243 -11.18 3.42 13.35
C LEU A 243 -12.51 2.65 13.31
N VAL A 244 -12.49 1.49 12.66
CA VAL A 244 -13.69 0.70 12.39
C VAL A 244 -13.62 -0.67 13.10
N PRO A 245 -14.09 -0.76 14.37
CA PRO A 245 -13.96 -1.93 15.26
C PRO A 245 -14.30 -3.34 14.75
N MET A 246 -14.95 -3.49 13.60
CA MET A 246 -15.42 -4.79 13.09
C MET A 246 -14.69 -5.26 11.82
N LEU A 247 -13.79 -4.44 11.26
CA LEU A 247 -13.01 -4.79 10.07
C LEU A 247 -11.58 -5.11 10.51
N THR A 248 -11.32 -6.40 10.68
CA THR A 248 -10.06 -6.94 11.22
C THR A 248 -9.10 -7.40 10.12
N ASP A 249 -9.62 -7.79 8.96
CA ASP A 249 -8.81 -8.08 7.77
C ASP A 249 -9.49 -7.63 6.46
N LEU A 250 -8.83 -7.89 5.33
CA LEU A 250 -9.32 -7.48 4.00
C LEU A 250 -10.61 -8.20 3.58
N GLY A 251 -10.85 -9.40 4.09
CA GLY A 251 -12.05 -10.19 3.82
C GLY A 251 -13.28 -9.62 4.49
N ASP A 252 -13.13 -8.84 5.56
CA ASP A 252 -14.26 -8.18 6.22
C ASP A 252 -14.85 -7.04 5.39
N LEU A 253 -14.11 -6.56 4.37
CA LEU A 253 -14.57 -5.52 3.45
C LEU A 253 -15.63 -5.99 2.47
N VAL A 254 -15.74 -7.30 2.23
CA VAL A 254 -16.64 -7.84 1.22
C VAL A 254 -17.91 -8.41 1.85
N PRO A 255 -19.03 -8.47 1.12
CA PRO A 255 -20.32 -8.96 1.63
C PRO A 255 -20.30 -10.37 2.23
#